data_AF-A0AA88R037-F1
#
_entry.id   AF-A0AA88R037-F1
#
_cell.length_a   1.000
_cell.length_b   1.000
_cell.length_c   1.000
_cell.angle_alpha   90.00
_cell.angle_beta   90.00
_cell.angle_gamma   90.00
#
_symmetry.space_group_name_H-M   'P 1'
#
loop_
_entity.id
_entity.type
_entity.pdbx_description
1 polymer ?
#
loop_
_entity_poly.entity_id
_entity_poly.type
_entity_poly.pdbx_seq_one_letter_code
_entity_poly.pdbx_strand_id
1 'polypeptide(L)'
;MIMQLVHRVVLALLLIQATAHALSLAKPGCQERCGNVVIPYPFGVGADCFSNETFAIACNSSFSPAKPFLRAINMEVLEISLQGTIRVNNPISTSNCPNRPDSTLKMDMSKTPFSFSDSQSKFTAMGCNNLALINGKDVETGGCTSFCNSSWRPSTCYGINCCQTRIPPSLKVIDVSLTSIYTSKGAESCKRAFVVEQDWFANLTNPFDVHFMENVPVVLDWTANATCKNFTERYIKDQYETVCACGWGSEGNPYLVNGCQDIDECVDGSVKCTYPYVCVNTPGGYDCFQPNKSSKRARAATIGGFTALLFLLAGVWWSYKRIEAKKLQENEKFYGGLLLQQLSSEEVEIATDISNENETYLEL
;
A
#
# COMPACT_ATOMS: atom_id res chain seq x y z
N MET A 1 -24.57 -32.56 -20.98
CA MET A 1 -24.80 -31.37 -20.11
C MET A 1 -23.80 -31.28 -18.96
N ILE A 2 -23.61 -32.34 -18.15
CA ILE A 2 -22.68 -32.35 -16.99
C ILE A 2 -21.21 -32.08 -17.39
N MET A 3 -20.72 -32.67 -18.47
CA MET A 3 -19.32 -32.51 -18.90
C MET A 3 -18.97 -31.08 -19.36
N GLN A 4 -19.94 -30.36 -19.94
CA GLN A 4 -19.77 -28.94 -20.28
C GLN A 4 -19.80 -28.04 -19.04
N LEU A 5 -20.56 -28.43 -18.01
CA LEU A 5 -20.60 -27.72 -16.73
C LEU A 5 -19.25 -27.85 -16.01
N VAL A 6 -18.68 -29.07 -15.96
CA VAL A 6 -17.36 -29.33 -15.36
C VAL A 6 -16.26 -28.56 -16.10
N HIS A 7 -16.30 -28.52 -17.43
CA HIS A 7 -15.32 -27.78 -18.22
C HIS A 7 -15.39 -26.27 -17.94
N ARG A 8 -16.60 -25.71 -17.82
CA ARG A 8 -16.80 -24.29 -17.47
C ARG A 8 -16.36 -23.97 -16.04
N VAL A 9 -16.58 -24.87 -15.09
CA VAL A 9 -16.12 -24.71 -13.70
C VAL A 9 -14.58 -24.76 -13.61
N VAL A 10 -13.92 -25.66 -14.35
CA VAL A 10 -12.45 -25.72 -14.42
C VAL A 10 -11.87 -24.48 -15.10
N LEU A 11 -12.49 -23.99 -16.19
CA LEU A 11 -12.11 -22.73 -16.82
C LEU A 11 -12.31 -21.52 -15.89
N ALA A 12 -13.38 -21.50 -15.07
CA ALA A 12 -13.62 -20.43 -14.10
C ALA A 12 -12.61 -20.47 -12.93
N LEU A 13 -12.19 -21.65 -12.48
CA LEU A 13 -11.17 -21.83 -11.44
C LEU A 13 -9.75 -21.44 -11.93
N LEU A 14 -9.48 -21.55 -13.24
CA LEU A 14 -8.22 -21.14 -13.87
C LEU A 14 -8.12 -19.61 -14.11
N LEU A 15 -9.21 -18.86 -13.93
CA LEU A 15 -9.28 -17.41 -14.18
C LEU A 15 -9.12 -16.56 -12.91
N ILE A 16 -8.72 -17.13 -11.78
CA ILE A 16 -8.32 -16.35 -10.60
C ILE A 16 -6.95 -15.74 -10.91
N GLN A 17 -6.93 -14.64 -11.65
CA GLN A 17 -5.76 -13.77 -11.72
C GLN A 17 -5.49 -13.28 -10.30
N ALA A 18 -4.30 -13.57 -9.79
CA ALA A 18 -3.79 -12.92 -8.59
C ALA A 18 -3.67 -11.43 -8.91
N THR A 19 -4.68 -10.67 -8.50
CA THR A 19 -4.59 -9.21 -8.46
C THR A 19 -3.48 -8.88 -7.47
N ALA A 20 -2.35 -8.37 -7.97
CA ALA A 20 -1.31 -7.79 -7.14
C ALA A 20 -1.94 -6.61 -6.37
N HIS A 21 -2.33 -6.87 -5.13
CA HIS A 21 -2.74 -5.81 -4.23
C HIS A 21 -1.46 -5.14 -3.76
N ALA A 22 -1.32 -3.85 -4.06
CA ALA A 22 -0.25 -3.05 -3.49
C ALA A 22 -0.30 -3.17 -1.97
N LEU A 23 0.86 -3.32 -1.35
CA LEU A 23 0.96 -3.57 0.07
C LEU A 23 0.50 -2.32 0.84
N SER A 24 -0.59 -2.46 1.59
CA SER A 24 -1.15 -1.32 2.35
C SER A 24 -0.17 -0.90 3.43
N LEU A 25 0.26 0.36 3.39
CA LEU A 25 1.13 0.94 4.41
C LEU A 25 0.34 1.52 5.60
N ALA A 26 -0.96 1.72 5.45
CA ALA A 26 -1.82 2.17 6.53
C ALA A 26 -2.24 1.00 7.44
N LYS A 27 -2.63 1.34 8.68
CA LYS A 27 -3.26 0.37 9.58
C LYS A 27 -4.53 -0.21 8.93
N PRO A 28 -4.79 -1.53 9.02
CA PRO A 28 -5.98 -2.13 8.41
C PRO A 28 -7.27 -1.42 8.80
N GLY A 29 -8.10 -1.07 7.82
CA GLY A 29 -9.35 -0.33 8.03
C GLY A 29 -9.21 1.20 8.08
N CYS A 30 -7.99 1.72 7.99
CA CYS A 30 -7.71 3.17 7.99
C CYS A 30 -7.50 3.73 6.58
N GLN A 31 -7.73 5.02 6.44
CA GLN A 31 -7.50 5.75 5.20
C GLN A 31 -6.01 5.78 4.84
N GLU A 32 -5.66 5.23 3.68
CA GLU A 32 -4.27 5.12 3.22
C GLU A 32 -3.72 6.38 2.55
N ARG A 33 -4.57 7.22 1.96
CA ARG A 33 -4.13 8.42 1.25
C ARG A 33 -4.96 9.63 1.61
N CYS A 34 -4.32 10.79 1.68
CA CYS A 34 -4.98 12.08 1.75
C CYS A 34 -4.48 12.94 0.59
N GLY A 35 -5.34 13.15 -0.41
CA GLY A 35 -4.94 13.71 -1.69
C GLY A 35 -3.86 12.84 -2.35
N ASN A 36 -2.71 13.43 -2.61
CA ASN A 36 -1.59 12.73 -3.27
C ASN A 36 -0.65 12.02 -2.28
N VAL A 37 -0.77 12.30 -0.98
CA VAL A 37 0.16 11.81 0.04
C VAL A 37 -0.32 10.48 0.60
N VAL A 38 0.59 9.50 0.68
CA VAL A 38 0.37 8.23 1.37
C VAL A 38 0.56 8.44 2.87
N ILE A 39 -0.36 7.93 3.68
CA ILE A 39 -0.40 8.05 5.13
C ILE A 39 -0.12 6.67 5.74
N PRO A 40 1.16 6.33 6.00
CA PRO A 40 1.51 5.05 6.58
C PRO A 40 1.40 5.08 8.11
N TYR A 41 1.08 3.94 8.72
CA TYR A 41 1.21 3.80 10.18
C TYR A 41 2.69 4.02 10.58
N PRO A 42 3.03 4.76 11.66
CA PRO A 42 2.20 5.16 12.80
C PRO A 42 1.32 6.39 12.60
N PHE A 43 1.37 7.04 11.44
CA PHE A 43 0.47 8.14 11.10
C PHE A 43 -0.90 7.61 10.66
N GLY A 44 -1.94 8.41 10.85
CA GLY A 44 -3.28 7.99 10.47
C GLY A 44 -4.30 9.12 10.51
N VAL A 45 -5.37 8.94 9.75
CA VAL A 45 -6.54 9.82 9.71
C VAL A 45 -7.70 9.12 10.41
N GLY A 46 -8.33 9.81 11.36
CA GLY A 46 -9.44 9.26 12.15
C GLY A 46 -8.99 8.57 13.44
N ALA A 47 -9.96 8.27 14.30
CA ALA A 47 -9.73 7.61 15.57
C ALA A 47 -9.12 6.21 15.36
N ASP A 48 -8.26 5.79 16.29
CA ASP A 48 -7.57 4.49 16.29
C ASP A 48 -6.67 4.18 15.08
N CYS A 49 -6.43 5.15 14.19
CA CYS A 49 -5.62 4.94 12.98
C CYS A 49 -4.15 5.36 13.12
N PHE A 50 -3.80 6.06 14.18
CA PHE A 50 -2.45 6.51 14.49
C PHE A 50 -1.95 5.88 15.79
N SER A 51 -0.64 5.86 16.02
CA SER A 51 -0.05 5.27 17.23
C SER A 51 -0.33 6.08 18.50
N ASN A 52 -0.32 7.41 18.37
CA ASN A 52 -0.69 8.37 19.42
C ASN A 52 -1.06 9.72 18.78
N GLU A 53 -1.61 10.63 19.58
CA GLU A 53 -2.11 11.93 19.13
C GLU A 53 -1.08 12.79 18.38
N THR A 54 0.22 12.62 18.63
CA THR A 54 1.25 13.39 17.90
C THR A 54 1.41 12.96 16.44
N PHE A 55 1.01 11.74 16.09
CA PHE A 55 1.03 11.20 14.72
C PHE A 55 -0.31 11.36 13.98
N ALA A 56 -1.30 12.01 14.59
CA ALA A 56 -2.60 12.22 13.98
C ALA A 56 -2.53 13.18 12.78
N ILE A 57 -3.07 12.74 11.65
CA ILE A 57 -3.19 13.54 10.42
C ILE A 57 -4.63 14.02 10.26
N ALA A 58 -4.80 15.33 10.09
CA ALA A 58 -6.05 15.92 9.66
C ALA A 58 -6.06 16.02 8.13
N CYS A 59 -6.95 15.27 7.47
CA CYS A 59 -7.12 15.36 6.03
C CYS A 59 -8.17 16.45 5.70
N ASN A 60 -7.72 17.61 5.23
CA ASN A 60 -8.61 18.72 4.92
C ASN A 60 -9.12 18.62 3.47
N SER A 61 -10.39 18.23 3.33
CA SER A 61 -11.10 18.09 2.05
C SER A 61 -11.60 19.41 1.45
N SER A 62 -11.39 20.54 2.12
CA SER A 62 -11.73 21.87 1.57
C SER A 62 -10.80 22.28 0.42
N PHE A 63 -9.63 21.62 0.31
CA PHE A 63 -8.69 21.78 -0.80
C PHE A 63 -8.94 20.73 -1.87
N SER A 64 -8.61 21.05 -3.12
CA SER A 64 -8.65 20.11 -4.26
C SER A 64 -7.27 20.01 -4.91
N PRO A 65 -6.55 18.87 -4.78
CA PRO A 65 -6.87 17.70 -3.96
C PRO A 65 -6.81 17.99 -2.46
N ALA A 66 -7.38 17.09 -1.64
CA ALA A 66 -7.37 17.21 -0.18
C ALA A 66 -5.93 17.27 0.37
N LYS A 67 -5.72 18.11 1.39
CA LYS A 67 -4.38 18.35 1.96
C LYS A 67 -4.25 17.73 3.36
N PRO A 68 -3.22 16.91 3.63
CA PRO A 68 -2.96 16.40 4.97
C PRO A 68 -2.24 17.44 5.82
N PHE A 69 -2.62 17.56 7.09
CA PHE A 69 -1.96 18.40 8.08
C PHE A 69 -1.58 17.56 9.30
N LEU A 70 -0.34 17.68 9.76
CA LEU A 70 0.09 17.06 11.00
C LEU A 70 -0.47 17.85 12.17
N ARG A 71 -1.43 17.27 12.91
CA ARG A 71 -2.20 18.00 13.94
C ARG A 71 -1.33 18.57 15.06
N ALA A 72 -0.27 17.85 15.42
CA ALA A 72 0.63 18.24 16.52
C ALA A 72 1.31 19.60 16.31
N ILE A 73 1.58 19.97 15.05
CA ILE A 73 2.34 21.18 14.69
C ILE A 73 1.61 22.06 13.66
N ASN A 74 0.42 21.65 13.22
CA ASN A 74 -0.42 22.35 12.24
C ASN A 74 0.31 22.71 10.93
N MET A 75 1.13 21.79 10.41
CA MET A 75 1.83 21.95 9.13
C MET A 75 1.28 20.99 8.08
N GLU A 76 1.18 21.45 6.83
CA GLU A 76 0.82 20.60 5.70
C GLU A 76 1.93 19.57 5.46
N VAL A 77 1.54 18.30 5.35
CA VAL A 77 2.46 17.19 5.07
C VAL A 77 2.59 17.03 3.57
N LEU A 78 3.83 16.95 3.10
CA LEU A 78 4.14 16.73 1.69
C LEU A 78 4.46 15.26 1.41
N GLU A 79 5.13 14.60 2.37
CA GLU A 79 5.59 13.22 2.23
C GLU A 79 5.95 12.63 3.59
N ILE A 80 5.73 11.33 3.77
CA ILE A 80 6.11 10.58 4.97
C ILE A 80 6.99 9.41 4.54
N SER A 81 8.18 9.30 5.12
CA SER A 81 9.06 8.16 4.93
C SER A 81 9.11 7.31 6.20
N LEU A 82 8.95 6.00 6.03
CA LEU A 82 9.08 5.02 7.10
C LEU A 82 10.53 4.90 7.63
N GLN A 83 11.50 5.50 6.94
CA GLN A 83 12.90 5.62 7.38
C GLN A 83 13.11 6.71 8.45
N GLY A 84 12.02 7.26 9.01
CA GLY A 84 12.06 8.20 10.14
C GLY A 84 12.14 9.66 9.73
N THR A 85 11.66 10.01 8.52
CA THR A 85 11.57 11.40 8.07
C THR A 85 10.15 11.76 7.64
N ILE A 86 9.79 13.03 7.81
CA ILE A 86 8.54 13.60 7.33
C ILE A 86 8.82 14.97 6.71
N ARG A 87 8.33 15.19 5.50
CA ARG A 87 8.49 16.45 4.77
C ARG A 87 7.24 17.29 4.94
N VAL A 88 7.38 18.53 5.37
CA VAL A 88 6.27 19.44 5.66
C VAL A 88 6.48 20.82 5.05
N ASN A 89 5.40 21.57 4.84
CA ASN A 89 5.47 22.97 4.43
C ASN A 89 5.78 23.87 5.62
N ASN A 90 6.97 24.48 5.60
CA ASN A 90 7.48 25.39 6.61
C ASN A 90 7.21 26.86 6.25
N PRO A 91 6.58 27.64 7.14
CA PRO A 91 6.38 29.08 6.91
C PRO A 91 7.68 29.87 6.83
N ILE A 92 7.69 30.86 5.93
CA ILE A 92 8.78 31.83 5.83
C ILE A 92 8.55 33.00 6.78
N SER A 93 9.52 33.26 7.67
CA SER A 93 9.56 34.47 8.48
C SER A 93 9.89 35.67 7.61
N THR A 94 9.19 36.79 7.80
CA THR A 94 9.35 38.02 7.03
C THR A 94 9.41 39.24 7.93
N SER A 95 10.25 40.21 7.57
CA SER A 95 10.27 41.54 8.19
C SER A 95 10.53 42.63 7.16
N ASN A 96 9.80 43.74 7.25
CA ASN A 96 9.89 44.90 6.36
C ASN A 96 9.69 44.55 4.87
N CYS A 97 8.74 43.67 4.56
CA CYS A 97 8.45 43.23 3.20
C CYS A 97 7.21 43.94 2.62
N PRO A 98 7.30 44.52 1.40
CA PRO A 98 6.14 45.12 0.75
C PRO A 98 4.99 44.12 0.58
N ASN A 99 3.77 44.52 0.92
CA ASN A 99 2.54 43.72 0.79
C ASN A 99 2.55 42.38 1.55
N ARG A 100 3.45 42.19 2.51
CA ARG A 100 3.48 41.00 3.35
C ARG A 100 3.67 41.42 4.80
N PRO A 101 2.76 41.01 5.71
CA PRO A 101 2.91 41.34 7.11
C PRO A 101 4.19 40.73 7.68
N ASP A 102 4.75 41.42 8.65
CA ASP A 102 5.84 40.87 9.44
C ASP A 102 5.34 39.62 10.17
N SER A 103 6.12 38.55 10.06
CA SER A 103 5.79 37.25 10.62
C SER A 103 7.06 36.56 11.06
N THR A 104 7.03 35.99 12.26
CA THR A 104 8.16 35.27 12.84
C THR A 104 7.76 33.83 13.07
N LEU A 105 8.51 32.89 12.52
CA LEU A 105 8.34 31.46 12.79
C LEU A 105 8.71 31.21 14.26
N LYS A 106 7.70 30.79 15.03
CA LYS A 106 7.84 30.34 16.41
C LYS A 106 7.22 28.97 16.53
N MET A 107 8.02 27.97 16.88
CA MET A 107 7.59 26.60 16.98
C MET A 107 8.31 25.86 18.11
N ASP A 108 7.54 25.12 18.91
CA ASP A 108 8.03 24.26 19.98
C ASP A 108 7.51 22.84 19.78
N MET A 109 8.39 21.95 19.32
CA MET A 109 8.14 20.51 19.13
C MET A 109 8.66 19.66 20.29
N SER A 110 9.06 20.26 21.42
CA SER A 110 9.69 19.54 22.54
C SER A 110 8.84 18.41 23.10
N LYS A 111 7.51 18.53 23.02
CA LYS A 111 6.52 17.54 23.48
C LYS A 111 6.15 16.50 22.42
N THR A 112 6.83 16.49 21.28
CA THR A 112 6.56 15.62 20.15
C THR A 112 7.80 14.81 19.78
N PRO A 113 7.65 13.72 19.01
CA PRO A 113 8.79 12.97 18.48
C PRO A 113 9.53 13.69 17.35
N PHE A 114 9.07 14.87 16.92
CA PHE A 114 9.63 15.56 15.76
C PHE A 114 10.81 16.47 16.13
N SER A 115 11.80 16.56 15.23
CA SER A 115 12.87 17.55 15.25
C SER A 115 13.28 17.93 13.83
N PHE A 116 13.82 19.12 13.60
CA PHE A 116 14.36 19.45 12.28
C PHE A 116 15.56 18.55 11.94
N SER A 117 15.57 18.00 10.73
CA SER A 117 16.67 17.13 10.29
C SER A 117 17.88 17.96 9.87
N ASP A 118 18.95 17.93 10.66
CA ASP A 118 20.18 18.68 10.40
C ASP A 118 20.98 18.12 9.21
N SER A 119 20.75 16.85 8.87
CA SER A 119 21.34 16.19 7.70
C SER A 119 20.72 16.61 6.37
N GLN A 120 19.44 16.99 6.37
CA GLN A 120 18.66 17.26 5.14
C GLN A 120 18.15 18.70 5.05
N SER A 121 18.15 19.45 6.15
CA SER A 121 17.61 20.81 6.20
C SER A 121 18.67 21.83 6.65
N LYS A 122 18.60 23.04 6.08
CA LYS A 122 19.47 24.17 6.40
C LYS A 122 18.65 25.41 6.75
N PHE A 123 19.18 26.23 7.65
CA PHE A 123 18.60 27.54 7.92
C PHE A 123 19.11 28.53 6.89
N THR A 124 18.19 29.26 6.26
CA THR A 124 18.48 30.18 5.17
C THR A 124 17.91 31.55 5.50
N ALA A 125 18.75 32.58 5.38
CA ALA A 125 18.37 33.98 5.44
C ALA A 125 18.46 34.57 4.03
N MET A 126 17.40 35.27 3.60
CA MET A 126 17.33 35.94 2.31
C MET A 126 17.02 37.42 2.48
N GLY A 127 17.51 38.22 1.54
CA GLY A 127 17.41 39.68 1.57
C GLY A 127 18.72 40.33 1.97
N CYS A 128 18.72 41.65 2.02
CA CYS A 128 19.90 42.47 2.25
C CYS A 128 19.83 43.12 3.64
N ASN A 129 20.99 43.35 4.27
CA ASN A 129 21.06 43.90 5.63
C ASN A 129 20.24 43.06 6.62
N ASN A 130 20.36 41.72 6.51
CA ASN A 130 19.54 40.77 7.25
C ASN A 130 20.41 39.97 8.20
N LEU A 131 20.22 40.18 9.51
CA LEU A 131 20.73 39.31 10.56
C LEU A 131 19.58 38.44 11.07
N ALA A 132 19.61 37.16 10.68
CA ALA A 132 18.60 36.18 11.05
C ALA A 132 19.18 35.23 12.10
N LEU A 133 18.56 35.20 13.28
CA LEU A 133 19.01 34.36 14.40
C LEU A 133 17.99 33.25 14.66
N ILE A 134 18.51 32.09 15.07
CA ILE A 134 17.78 30.94 15.57
C ILE A 134 17.88 31.00 17.08
N ASN A 135 16.78 31.37 17.75
CA ASN A 135 16.70 31.35 19.19
C ASN A 135 16.10 30.01 19.63
N GLY A 136 16.80 29.34 20.55
CA GLY A 136 16.28 28.19 21.27
C GLY A 136 15.46 28.64 22.49
N LYS A 137 15.17 27.70 23.39
CA LYS A 137 14.40 27.98 24.61
C LYS A 137 15.11 28.94 25.58
N ASP A 138 16.46 28.95 25.57
CA ASP A 138 17.25 29.73 26.55
C ASP A 138 18.60 30.29 26.01
N VAL A 139 18.98 30.06 24.74
CA VAL A 139 20.27 30.53 24.16
C VAL A 139 20.14 30.78 22.65
N GLU A 140 20.81 31.82 22.13
CA GLU A 140 21.06 31.98 20.68
C GLU A 140 21.80 30.74 20.15
N THR A 141 21.11 29.92 19.37
CA THR A 141 21.62 28.59 19.00
C THR A 141 22.35 28.60 17.65
N GLY A 142 22.15 29.64 16.85
CA GLY A 142 22.80 29.83 15.56
C GLY A 142 22.20 30.99 14.79
N GLY A 143 22.73 31.27 13.60
CA GLY A 143 22.22 32.35 12.77
C GLY A 143 22.95 32.48 11.45
N CYS A 144 22.40 33.33 10.59
CA CYS A 144 22.97 33.70 9.30
C CYS A 144 22.89 35.21 9.11
N THR A 145 23.87 35.78 8.42
CA THR A 145 23.91 37.20 8.08
C THR A 145 24.09 37.37 6.58
N SER A 146 23.33 38.27 5.96
CA SER A 146 23.48 38.60 4.54
C SER A 146 23.68 40.10 4.32
N PHE A 147 24.78 40.42 3.64
CA PHE A 147 25.17 41.77 3.27
C PHE A 147 24.62 42.16 1.90
N CYS A 148 24.49 43.46 1.66
CA CYS A 148 23.94 43.99 0.42
C CYS A 148 25.01 44.10 -0.66
N ASN A 149 24.71 43.56 -1.85
CA ASN A 149 25.51 43.82 -3.05
C ASN A 149 24.61 43.72 -4.28
N SER A 150 24.50 44.82 -5.03
CA SER A 150 23.66 44.88 -6.24
C SER A 150 24.22 44.08 -7.41
N SER A 151 25.51 43.75 -7.42
CA SER A 151 26.19 42.99 -8.48
C SER A 151 26.18 41.47 -8.23
N TRP A 152 25.40 41.01 -7.24
CA TRP A 152 25.33 39.60 -6.88
C TRP A 152 24.62 38.78 -7.95
N ARG A 153 25.12 37.56 -8.19
CA ARG A 153 24.51 36.59 -9.09
C ARG A 153 23.72 35.57 -8.28
N PRO A 154 22.46 35.27 -8.63
CA PRO A 154 21.56 34.41 -7.85
C PRO A 154 22.05 33.00 -7.54
N SER A 155 23.08 32.52 -8.25
CA SER A 155 23.48 31.11 -8.23
C SER A 155 24.16 30.64 -6.94
N THR A 156 24.56 31.52 -6.02
CA THR A 156 25.36 31.14 -4.85
C THR A 156 25.00 31.88 -3.56
N CYS A 157 24.56 31.15 -2.52
CA CYS A 157 24.11 31.71 -1.25
C CYS A 157 25.21 31.62 -0.15
N TYR A 158 26.09 32.62 -0.08
CA TYR A 158 27.30 32.59 0.78
C TYR A 158 27.49 33.84 1.67
N GLY A 159 26.41 34.60 1.93
CA GLY A 159 26.43 35.79 2.79
C GLY A 159 26.18 37.11 2.05
N ILE A 160 25.92 37.09 0.75
CA ILE A 160 25.57 38.27 -0.04
C ILE A 160 24.13 38.12 -0.55
N ASN A 161 23.21 38.96 -0.07
CA ASN A 161 21.74 38.88 -0.26
C ASN A 161 21.07 37.54 0.12
N CYS A 162 21.86 36.52 0.45
CA CYS A 162 21.44 35.19 0.82
C CYS A 162 22.55 34.56 1.68
N CYS A 163 22.19 33.89 2.76
CA CYS A 163 23.10 33.14 3.63
C CYS A 163 22.45 31.81 4.02
N GLN A 164 23.20 30.70 3.96
CA GLN A 164 22.77 29.41 4.52
C GLN A 164 23.73 28.96 5.62
N THR A 165 23.17 28.39 6.68
CA THR A 165 23.92 27.77 7.77
C THR A 165 23.31 26.44 8.18
N ARG A 166 24.10 25.60 8.84
CA ARG A 166 23.61 24.35 9.42
C ARG A 166 22.74 24.65 10.63
N ILE A 167 21.72 23.85 10.84
CA ILE A 167 20.95 23.86 12.07
C ILE A 167 21.63 22.97 13.12
N PRO A 168 21.47 23.27 14.41
CA PRO A 168 21.90 22.39 15.48
C PRO A 168 21.24 21.00 15.34
N PRO A 169 21.97 19.90 15.62
CA PRO A 169 21.39 18.56 15.61
C PRO A 169 20.16 18.48 16.51
N SER A 170 19.08 17.90 15.98
CA SER A 170 17.83 17.69 16.71
C SER A 170 17.20 18.92 17.34
N LEU A 171 17.27 20.04 16.62
CA LEU A 171 16.55 21.26 16.95
C LEU A 171 15.04 20.97 17.04
N LYS A 172 14.46 21.09 18.25
CA LYS A 172 13.01 20.95 18.50
C LYS A 172 12.28 22.27 18.70
N VAL A 173 13.01 23.31 19.08
CA VAL A 173 12.47 24.65 19.33
C VAL A 173 13.14 25.61 18.37
N ILE A 174 12.35 26.41 17.68
CA ILE A 174 12.84 27.48 16.83
C ILE A 174 12.01 28.74 17.05
N ASP A 175 12.68 29.83 17.42
CA ASP A 175 12.14 31.19 17.40
C ASP A 175 13.06 32.06 16.54
N VAL A 176 12.58 32.40 15.35
CA VAL A 176 13.35 33.16 14.37
C VAL A 176 13.23 34.65 14.67
N SER A 177 14.37 35.31 14.88
CA SER A 177 14.45 36.78 14.94
C SER A 177 15.15 37.35 13.72
N LEU A 178 14.60 38.44 13.19
CA LEU A 178 15.12 39.17 12.03
C LEU A 178 15.49 40.58 12.45
N THR A 179 16.75 40.95 12.28
CA THR A 179 17.27 42.27 12.64
C THR A 179 18.13 42.86 11.53
N SER A 180 18.46 44.14 11.62
CA SER A 180 19.40 44.79 10.67
C SER A 180 20.81 44.68 11.20
N ILE A 181 21.78 44.50 10.31
CA ILE A 181 23.22 44.51 10.66
C ILE A 181 23.66 45.95 10.93
N TYR A 182 23.20 46.90 10.12
CA TYR A 182 23.49 48.33 10.28
C TYR A 182 22.21 49.18 10.23
N THR A 183 22.25 50.30 10.96
CA THR A 183 21.13 51.22 11.24
C THR A 183 21.04 52.42 10.28
N SER A 184 21.91 52.51 9.27
CA SER A 184 21.92 53.64 8.34
C SER A 184 20.61 53.73 7.56
N LYS A 185 20.00 54.93 7.55
CA LYS A 185 18.80 55.28 6.78
C LYS A 185 19.10 55.11 5.29
N GLY A 186 18.78 53.94 4.73
CA GLY A 186 19.02 53.65 3.30
C GLY A 186 18.71 52.24 2.83
N ALA A 187 18.47 51.28 3.71
CA ALA A 187 18.09 49.92 3.30
C ALA A 187 17.22 49.23 4.36
N GLU A 188 16.00 49.73 4.59
CA GLU A 188 14.94 48.84 5.07
C GLU A 188 14.55 47.92 3.93
N SER A 189 15.32 46.85 3.77
CA SER A 189 15.08 45.84 2.76
C SER A 189 14.24 44.71 3.33
N CYS A 190 13.44 44.06 2.49
CA CYS A 190 12.65 42.90 2.86
C CYS A 190 13.57 41.77 3.33
N LYS A 191 13.40 41.35 4.59
CA LYS A 191 14.17 40.29 5.23
C LYS A 191 13.35 39.04 5.34
N ARG A 192 14.00 37.91 5.09
CA ARG A 192 13.36 36.59 5.18
C ARG A 192 14.26 35.60 5.89
N ALA A 193 13.66 34.68 6.63
CA ALA A 193 14.36 33.54 7.18
C ALA A 193 13.46 32.32 7.30
N PHE A 194 14.02 31.15 7.05
CA PHE A 194 13.31 29.89 7.04
C PHE A 194 14.29 28.71 7.13
N VAL A 195 13.78 27.56 7.57
CA VAL A 195 14.49 26.27 7.46
C VAL A 195 13.96 25.57 6.22
N VAL A 196 14.84 25.07 5.35
CA VAL A 196 14.48 24.46 4.06
C VAL A 196 15.28 23.20 3.81
N GLU A 197 14.68 22.25 3.10
CA GLU A 197 15.34 21.09 2.53
C GLU A 197 16.47 21.51 1.57
N GLN A 198 17.68 21.01 1.81
CA GLN A 198 18.87 21.47 1.11
C GLN A 198 18.86 21.13 -0.39
N ASP A 199 18.40 19.93 -0.75
CA ASP A 199 18.42 19.46 -2.13
C ASP A 199 17.33 20.15 -2.95
N TRP A 200 16.14 20.35 -2.37
CA TRP A 200 15.09 21.14 -2.97
C TRP A 200 15.56 22.58 -3.26
N PHE A 201 16.23 23.22 -2.29
CA PHE A 201 16.72 24.58 -2.44
C PHE A 201 17.84 24.68 -3.49
N ALA A 202 18.77 23.72 -3.50
CA ALA A 202 19.87 23.67 -4.46
C ALA A 202 19.39 23.43 -5.90
N ASN A 203 18.26 22.74 -6.07
CA ASN A 203 17.66 22.45 -7.38
C ASN A 203 16.82 23.60 -7.94
N LEU A 204 16.64 24.70 -7.21
CA LEU A 204 15.95 25.88 -7.74
C LEU A 204 16.79 26.51 -8.86
N THR A 205 16.15 26.80 -10.00
CA THR A 205 16.77 27.55 -11.09
C THR A 205 17.19 28.95 -10.63
N ASN A 206 16.37 29.57 -9.77
CA ASN A 206 16.65 30.85 -9.16
C ASN A 206 16.24 30.84 -7.67
N PRO A 207 17.21 30.90 -6.73
CA PRO A 207 16.89 30.98 -5.31
C PRO A 207 15.99 32.16 -4.92
N PHE A 208 15.96 33.24 -5.71
CA PHE A 208 15.05 34.36 -5.44
C PHE A 208 13.57 34.01 -5.63
N ASP A 209 13.20 32.91 -6.28
CA ASP A 209 11.78 32.57 -6.48
C ASP A 209 11.06 32.35 -5.13
N VAL A 210 11.82 32.04 -4.07
CA VAL A 210 11.32 31.97 -2.68
C VAL A 210 10.70 33.29 -2.20
N HIS A 211 10.98 34.43 -2.83
CA HIS A 211 10.34 35.72 -2.53
C HIS A 211 8.82 35.67 -2.78
N PHE A 212 8.38 34.85 -3.73
CA PHE A 212 6.97 34.71 -4.09
C PHE A 212 6.27 33.58 -3.34
N MET A 213 7.00 32.84 -2.50
CA MET A 213 6.47 31.71 -1.75
C MET A 213 6.09 32.12 -0.34
N GLU A 214 5.04 31.52 0.20
CA GLU A 214 4.65 31.66 1.61
C GLU A 214 5.34 30.64 2.50
N ASN A 215 5.52 29.42 1.96
CA ASN A 215 6.09 28.26 2.63
C ASN A 215 7.15 27.60 1.75
N VAL A 216 8.07 26.87 2.37
CA VAL A 216 9.11 26.05 1.71
C VAL A 216 9.11 24.65 2.31
N PRO A 217 9.50 23.61 1.55
CA PRO A 217 9.59 22.27 2.11
C PRO A 217 10.72 22.20 3.15
N VAL A 218 10.45 21.54 4.27
CA VAL A 218 11.45 21.20 5.28
C VAL A 218 11.31 19.73 5.65
N VAL A 219 12.43 19.09 6.00
CA VAL A 219 12.45 17.70 6.47
C VAL A 219 12.61 17.68 7.98
N LEU A 220 11.67 17.00 8.65
CA LEU A 220 11.73 16.69 10.07
C LEU A 220 12.07 15.21 10.26
N ASP A 221 12.87 14.93 11.27
CA ASP A 221 13.08 13.58 11.79
C ASP A 221 11.98 13.22 12.77
N TRP A 222 11.58 11.96 12.78
CA TRP A 222 10.64 11.40 13.73
C TRP A 222 11.03 10.00 14.15
N THR A 223 10.70 9.67 15.39
CA THR A 223 10.82 8.31 15.93
C THR A 223 9.52 7.90 16.59
N ALA A 224 9.18 6.62 16.47
CA ALA A 224 8.05 6.05 17.18
C ALA A 224 8.56 5.07 18.23
N ASN A 225 7.98 5.12 19.43
CA ASN A 225 8.20 4.11 20.45
C ASN A 225 7.47 2.82 20.02
N ALA A 226 8.07 2.06 19.12
CA ALA A 226 7.52 0.80 18.62
C ALA A 226 8.50 -0.35 18.87
N THR A 227 7.97 -1.48 19.34
CA THR A 227 8.69 -2.75 19.42
C THR A 227 8.53 -3.50 18.09
N CYS A 228 9.43 -3.28 17.14
CA CYS A 228 9.50 -4.07 15.91
C CYS A 228 10.58 -5.16 16.01
N LYS A 229 10.59 -6.10 15.05
CA LYS A 229 11.54 -7.23 15.05
C LYS A 229 12.92 -6.85 14.52
N ASN A 230 12.95 -6.01 13.49
CA ASN A 230 14.16 -5.56 12.81
C ASN A 230 14.25 -4.04 12.88
N PHE A 231 15.48 -3.55 13.04
CA PHE A 231 15.78 -2.13 13.17
C PHE A 231 16.97 -1.78 12.29
N THR A 232 17.00 -0.54 11.84
CA THR A 232 18.19 0.12 11.31
C THR A 232 18.63 1.21 12.27
N GLU A 233 19.93 1.31 12.49
CA GLU A 233 20.51 2.36 13.30
C GLU A 233 20.60 3.66 12.50
N ARG A 234 20.07 4.74 13.07
CA ARG A 234 20.21 6.09 12.52
C ARG A 234 21.00 6.95 13.50
N TYR A 235 22.05 7.58 13.01
CA TYR A 235 22.88 8.45 13.83
C TYR A 235 22.22 9.83 13.97
N ILE A 236 21.70 10.13 15.16
CA ILE A 236 21.00 11.38 15.49
C ILE A 236 21.50 11.82 16.88
N LYS A 237 22.09 13.03 17.00
CA LYS A 237 22.67 13.60 18.25
C LYS A 237 23.86 12.84 18.86
N ASP A 238 24.79 12.35 18.05
CA ASP A 238 25.88 11.50 18.58
C ASP A 238 25.39 10.24 19.33
N GLN A 239 24.13 9.85 19.11
CA GLN A 239 23.49 8.66 19.63
C GLN A 239 22.81 7.90 18.48
N TYR A 240 22.68 6.58 18.65
CA TYR A 240 21.96 5.73 17.71
C TYR A 240 20.49 5.70 18.13
N GLU A 241 19.63 6.34 17.34
CA GLU A 241 18.18 6.13 17.42
C GLU A 241 17.82 4.96 16.50
N THR A 242 17.04 4.01 17.01
CA THR A 242 16.61 2.83 16.26
C THR A 242 15.32 3.13 15.51
N VAL A 243 15.34 2.94 14.19
CA VAL A 243 14.17 3.08 13.32
C VAL A 243 13.74 1.69 12.87
N CYS A 244 12.44 1.41 12.88
CA CYS A 244 11.93 0.13 12.42
C CYS A 244 12.14 -0.03 10.92
N ALA A 245 12.62 -1.20 10.51
CA ALA A 245 12.86 -1.53 9.12
C ALA A 245 12.38 -2.96 8.82
N CYS A 246 11.94 -3.21 7.59
CA CYS A 246 11.72 -4.57 7.13
C CYS A 246 13.07 -5.28 6.96
N GLY A 247 13.06 -6.61 7.14
CA GLY A 247 14.27 -7.41 6.93
C GLY A 247 14.69 -7.45 5.46
N TRP A 248 15.89 -7.96 5.21
CA TRP A 248 16.37 -8.21 3.85
C TRP A 248 15.39 -9.11 3.09
N GLY A 249 15.10 -8.76 1.83
CA GLY A 249 14.13 -9.48 0.99
C GLY A 249 12.66 -9.29 1.39
N SER A 250 12.34 -8.29 2.21
CA SER A 250 10.96 -8.00 2.61
C SER A 250 10.62 -6.51 2.49
N GLU A 251 9.36 -6.21 2.15
CA GLU A 251 8.84 -4.86 2.00
C GLU A 251 7.59 -4.62 2.85
N GLY A 252 7.26 -3.34 3.06
CA GLY A 252 6.03 -2.93 3.73
C GLY A 252 6.22 -2.02 4.92
N ASN A 253 5.32 -2.14 5.89
CA ASN A 253 5.31 -1.27 7.05
C ASN A 253 5.80 -2.02 8.31
N PRO A 254 7.04 -1.76 8.78
CA PRO A 254 7.61 -2.44 9.92
C PRO A 254 7.00 -2.02 11.27
N TYR A 255 6.17 -0.97 11.30
CA TYR A 255 5.45 -0.52 12.50
C TYR A 255 4.11 -1.25 12.69
N LEU A 256 3.63 -2.01 11.69
CA LEU A 256 2.44 -2.85 11.80
C LEU A 256 2.80 -4.27 12.23
N VAL A 257 1.89 -4.91 12.97
CA VAL A 257 2.00 -6.34 13.29
C VAL A 257 1.89 -7.14 11.99
N ASN A 258 2.93 -7.91 11.66
CA ASN A 258 3.06 -8.63 10.38
C ASN A 258 2.98 -7.71 9.14
N GLY A 259 3.44 -6.45 9.27
CA GLY A 259 3.39 -5.48 8.17
C GLY A 259 4.50 -5.59 7.13
N CYS A 260 5.57 -6.35 7.42
CA CYS A 260 6.59 -6.70 6.43
C CYS A 260 6.24 -8.03 5.77
N GLN A 261 6.22 -8.06 4.45
CA GLN A 261 5.97 -9.26 3.65
C GLN A 261 7.17 -9.55 2.77
N ASP A 262 7.35 -10.83 2.45
CA ASP A 262 8.36 -11.32 1.53
C ASP A 262 8.16 -10.69 0.14
N ILE A 263 9.25 -10.20 -0.45
CA ILE A 263 9.23 -9.69 -1.82
C ILE A 263 9.27 -10.90 -2.73
N ASP A 264 8.29 -11.05 -3.62
CA ASP A 264 8.36 -12.06 -4.68
C ASP A 264 9.13 -11.49 -5.88
N GLU A 265 10.46 -11.63 -5.89
CA GLU A 265 11.29 -11.06 -6.96
C GLU A 265 11.00 -11.68 -8.33
N CYS A 266 10.43 -12.89 -8.35
CA CYS A 266 10.01 -13.56 -9.57
C CYS A 266 8.78 -12.89 -10.20
N VAL A 267 7.87 -12.35 -9.38
CA VAL A 267 6.64 -11.66 -9.84
C VAL A 267 6.89 -10.17 -10.05
N ASP A 268 7.61 -9.51 -9.14
CA ASP A 268 7.99 -8.10 -9.27
C ASP A 268 8.90 -7.86 -10.49
N GLY A 269 9.63 -8.88 -10.92
CA GLY A 269 10.45 -8.85 -12.12
C GLY A 269 11.78 -8.11 -11.95
N SER A 270 12.13 -7.78 -10.69
CA SER A 270 13.47 -7.37 -10.28
C SER A 270 14.54 -8.41 -10.62
N VAL A 271 14.13 -9.67 -10.82
CA VAL A 271 15.00 -10.79 -11.17
C VAL A 271 14.53 -11.49 -12.45
N LYS A 272 15.49 -11.88 -13.28
CA LYS A 272 15.26 -12.75 -14.45
C LYS A 272 16.29 -13.86 -14.48
N CYS A 273 15.83 -15.10 -14.26
CA CYS A 273 16.68 -16.27 -14.42
C CYS A 273 17.01 -16.51 -15.91
N THR A 274 18.27 -16.79 -16.20
CA THR A 274 18.71 -17.15 -17.56
C THR A 274 18.11 -18.50 -17.96
N TYR A 275 17.60 -18.62 -19.19
CA TYR A 275 17.14 -19.92 -19.69
C TYR A 275 18.27 -20.97 -19.65
N PRO A 276 18.06 -22.21 -19.21
CA PRO A 276 16.78 -22.90 -18.95
C PRO A 276 16.31 -22.89 -17.47
N TYR A 277 16.80 -21.97 -16.65
CA TYR A 277 16.43 -21.87 -15.24
C TYR A 277 15.08 -21.17 -15.06
N VAL A 278 14.31 -21.64 -14.08
CA VAL A 278 13.01 -21.09 -13.69
C VAL A 278 13.17 -20.42 -12.32
N CYS A 279 12.61 -19.22 -12.18
CA CYS A 279 12.61 -18.47 -10.92
C CYS A 279 11.62 -19.11 -9.94
N VAL A 280 12.06 -19.32 -8.71
CA VAL A 280 11.26 -19.80 -7.59
C VAL A 280 11.47 -18.83 -6.44
N ASN A 281 10.39 -18.20 -5.98
CA ASN A 281 10.44 -17.33 -4.82
C ASN A 281 10.73 -18.13 -3.54
N THR A 282 11.54 -17.58 -2.65
CA THR A 282 11.94 -18.18 -1.38
C THR A 282 11.88 -17.15 -0.26
N PRO A 283 11.68 -17.53 1.01
CA PRO A 283 11.63 -16.53 2.08
C PRO A 283 12.94 -15.72 2.17
N GLY A 284 12.87 -14.43 1.90
CA GLY A 284 13.97 -13.47 1.89
C GLY A 284 14.74 -13.36 0.57
N GLY A 285 14.26 -13.97 -0.53
CA GLY A 285 14.92 -13.89 -1.83
C GLY A 285 14.39 -14.87 -2.87
N TYR A 286 15.22 -15.25 -3.83
CA TYR A 286 14.81 -16.15 -4.92
C TYR A 286 15.88 -17.18 -5.23
N ASP A 287 15.44 -18.29 -5.84
CA ASP A 287 16.29 -19.32 -6.41
C ASP A 287 16.00 -19.51 -7.90
N CYS A 288 17.06 -19.66 -8.70
CA CYS A 288 16.96 -20.05 -10.10
C CYS A 288 17.23 -21.55 -10.23
N PHE A 289 16.18 -22.34 -10.44
CA PHE A 289 16.28 -23.80 -10.54
C PHE A 289 16.17 -24.29 -11.99
N GLN A 290 17.05 -25.21 -12.39
CA GLN A 290 16.92 -25.88 -13.69
C GLN A 290 16.05 -27.13 -13.55
N PRO A 291 14.89 -27.23 -14.23
CA PRO A 291 14.09 -28.44 -14.22
C PRO A 291 14.88 -29.60 -14.84
N ASN A 292 15.41 -30.48 -13.99
CA ASN A 292 16.12 -31.69 -14.43
C ASN A 292 15.19 -32.58 -15.28
N LYS A 293 15.70 -33.11 -16.39
CA LYS A 293 15.04 -34.13 -17.24
C LYS A 293 14.92 -35.52 -16.57
N SER A 294 14.87 -35.62 -15.25
CA SER A 294 14.89 -36.89 -14.51
C SER A 294 13.69 -37.05 -13.57
N SER A 295 12.52 -37.24 -14.16
CA SER A 295 11.54 -38.21 -13.64
C SER A 295 10.59 -38.65 -14.74
N LYS A 296 11.06 -39.54 -15.62
CA LYS A 296 10.18 -40.37 -16.46
C LYS A 296 9.25 -41.26 -15.61
N ARG A 297 9.44 -41.32 -14.28
CA ARG A 297 8.58 -42.06 -13.34
C ARG A 297 7.34 -41.27 -12.91
N ALA A 298 7.39 -39.93 -12.82
CA ALA A 298 6.23 -39.14 -12.40
C ALA A 298 5.14 -39.01 -13.49
N ARG A 299 5.52 -38.97 -14.77
CA ARG A 299 4.56 -38.96 -15.89
C ARG A 299 3.82 -40.29 -16.08
N ALA A 300 4.38 -41.41 -15.61
CA ALA A 300 3.71 -42.70 -15.67
C ALA A 300 2.60 -42.83 -14.60
N ALA A 301 2.77 -42.19 -13.42
CA ALA A 301 1.81 -42.28 -12.32
C ALA A 301 0.54 -41.43 -12.57
N THR A 302 0.67 -40.23 -13.14
CA THR A 302 -0.49 -39.39 -13.47
C THR A 302 -1.28 -39.93 -14.66
N ILE A 303 -0.62 -40.44 -15.71
CA ILE A 303 -1.32 -41.06 -16.85
C ILE A 303 -1.97 -42.40 -16.45
N GLY A 304 -1.32 -43.19 -15.57
CA GLY A 304 -1.89 -44.43 -15.05
C GLY A 304 -3.12 -44.23 -14.15
N GLY A 305 -3.12 -43.17 -13.31
CA GLY A 305 -4.26 -42.86 -12.45
C GLY A 305 -5.50 -42.39 -13.21
N PHE A 306 -5.31 -41.52 -14.21
CA PHE A 306 -6.42 -41.02 -15.04
C PHE A 306 -6.99 -42.10 -15.96
N THR A 307 -6.15 -42.98 -16.52
CA THR A 307 -6.65 -44.11 -17.32
C THR A 307 -7.43 -45.10 -16.46
N ALA A 308 -6.94 -45.44 -15.27
CA ALA A 308 -7.66 -46.31 -14.32
C ALA A 308 -9.02 -45.70 -13.89
N LEU A 309 -9.07 -44.40 -13.60
CA LEU A 309 -10.33 -43.72 -13.22
C LEU A 309 -11.32 -43.69 -14.38
N LEU A 310 -10.86 -43.46 -15.62
CA LEU A 310 -11.71 -43.50 -16.80
C LEU A 310 -12.28 -44.90 -17.07
N PHE A 311 -11.48 -45.95 -16.88
CA PHE A 311 -11.98 -47.33 -16.98
C PHE A 311 -12.98 -47.68 -15.88
N LEU A 312 -12.78 -47.20 -14.65
CA LEU A 312 -13.74 -47.37 -13.55
C LEU A 312 -15.05 -46.64 -13.84
N LEU A 313 -15.01 -45.39 -14.29
CA LEU A 313 -16.21 -44.62 -14.65
C LEU A 313 -16.95 -45.25 -15.84
N ALA A 314 -16.22 -45.75 -16.85
CA ALA A 314 -16.80 -46.49 -17.95
C ALA A 314 -17.45 -47.80 -17.48
N GLY A 315 -16.81 -48.53 -16.57
CA GLY A 315 -17.34 -49.76 -15.98
C GLY A 315 -18.61 -49.52 -15.13
N VAL A 316 -18.63 -48.45 -14.32
CA VAL A 316 -19.80 -48.02 -13.55
C VAL A 316 -20.93 -47.58 -14.47
N TRP A 317 -20.62 -46.86 -15.55
CA TRP A 317 -21.62 -46.48 -16.56
C TRP A 317 -22.20 -47.71 -17.27
N TRP A 318 -21.35 -48.70 -17.61
CA TRP A 318 -21.78 -49.93 -18.25
C TRP A 318 -22.64 -50.80 -17.33
N SER A 319 -22.27 -50.89 -16.04
CA SER A 319 -23.07 -51.62 -15.05
C SER A 319 -24.40 -50.91 -14.76
N TYR A 320 -24.41 -49.58 -14.67
CA TYR A 320 -25.63 -48.77 -14.59
C TYR A 320 -26.56 -49.04 -15.79
N LYS A 321 -26.02 -48.95 -17.02
CA LYS A 321 -26.80 -49.18 -18.24
C LYS A 321 -27.33 -50.62 -18.33
N ARG A 322 -26.56 -51.59 -17.82
CA ARG A 322 -26.98 -53.00 -17.75
C ARG A 322 -28.08 -53.24 -16.72
N ILE A 323 -28.03 -52.56 -15.57
CA ILE A 323 -29.09 -52.61 -14.55
C ILE A 323 -30.37 -51.95 -15.10
N GLU A 324 -30.24 -50.82 -15.78
CA GLU A 324 -31.37 -50.12 -16.41
C GLU A 324 -32.02 -50.98 -17.50
N ALA A 325 -31.23 -51.64 -18.35
CA ALA A 325 -31.73 -52.59 -19.35
C ALA A 325 -32.44 -53.81 -18.72
N LYS A 326 -31.92 -54.34 -17.61
CA LYS A 326 -32.58 -55.43 -16.87
C LYS A 326 -33.91 -54.99 -16.26
N LYS A 327 -33.98 -53.79 -15.69
CA LYS A 327 -35.24 -53.20 -15.19
C LYS A 327 -36.27 -53.02 -16.30
N LEU A 328 -35.84 -52.64 -17.50
CA LEU A 328 -36.73 -52.53 -18.66
C LEU A 328 -37.31 -53.90 -19.08
N GLN A 329 -36.49 -54.96 -19.04
CA GLN A 329 -36.90 -56.32 -19.38
C GLN A 329 -37.79 -56.97 -18.30
N GLU A 330 -37.56 -56.66 -17.02
CA GLU A 330 -38.45 -57.07 -15.92
C GLU A 330 -39.79 -56.33 -15.98
N ASN A 331 -39.80 -55.05 -16.36
CA ASN A 331 -41.03 -54.31 -16.60
C ASN A 331 -41.81 -54.87 -17.80
N GLU A 332 -41.16 -55.22 -18.92
CA GLU A 332 -41.83 -55.89 -20.05
C GLU A 332 -42.46 -57.24 -19.65
N LYS A 333 -41.80 -58.04 -18.80
CA LYS A 333 -42.36 -59.30 -18.28
C LYS A 333 -43.51 -59.06 -17.30
N PHE A 334 -43.45 -58.00 -16.51
CA PHE A 334 -44.50 -57.62 -15.57
C PHE A 334 -45.76 -57.15 -16.30
N TYR A 335 -45.63 -56.28 -17.32
CA TYR A 335 -46.77 -55.84 -18.14
C TYR A 335 -47.28 -56.93 -19.10
N GLY A 336 -46.40 -57.79 -19.62
CA GLY A 336 -46.78 -58.94 -20.45
C GLY A 336 -47.52 -60.04 -19.69
N GLY A 337 -47.21 -60.25 -18.41
CA GLY A 337 -47.94 -61.19 -17.54
C GLY A 337 -49.35 -60.69 -17.18
N LEU A 338 -49.51 -59.38 -17.00
CA LEU A 338 -50.80 -58.75 -16.68
C LEU A 338 -51.80 -58.85 -17.85
N LEU A 339 -51.32 -58.69 -19.10
CA LEU A 339 -52.13 -58.82 -20.32
C LEU A 339 -52.62 -60.26 -20.56
N LEU A 340 -51.80 -61.27 -20.26
CA LEU A 340 -52.20 -62.69 -20.39
C LEU A 340 -53.27 -63.09 -19.36
N GLN A 341 -53.25 -62.49 -18.17
CA GLN A 341 -54.25 -62.75 -17.14
C GLN A 341 -55.61 -62.10 -17.48
N GLN A 342 -55.61 -60.92 -18.12
CA GLN A 342 -56.84 -60.31 -18.66
C GLN A 342 -57.45 -61.14 -19.81
N LEU A 343 -56.65 -61.64 -20.75
CA LEU A 343 -57.15 -62.50 -21.84
C LEU A 343 -57.73 -63.83 -21.33
N SER A 344 -57.12 -64.45 -20.31
CA SER A 344 -57.66 -65.68 -19.71
C SER A 344 -58.94 -65.45 -18.90
N SER A 345 -59.13 -64.24 -18.35
CA SER A 345 -60.36 -63.86 -17.62
C SER A 345 -61.53 -63.67 -18.59
N GLU A 346 -61.26 -63.06 -19.74
CA GLU A 346 -62.26 -62.77 -20.77
C GLU A 346 -62.69 -64.06 -21.52
N GLU A 347 -61.78 -65.00 -21.77
CA GLU A 347 -62.12 -66.32 -22.33
C GLU A 347 -62.97 -67.19 -21.38
N VAL A 348 -62.80 -67.06 -20.06
CA VAL A 348 -63.60 -67.79 -19.07
C VAL A 348 -65.01 -67.19 -18.90
N GLU A 349 -65.15 -65.88 -19.09
CA GLU A 349 -66.45 -65.20 -19.08
C GLU A 349 -67.27 -65.53 -20.35
N ILE A 350 -66.63 -65.66 -21.52
CA ILE A 350 -67.30 -66.06 -22.76
C ILE A 350 -67.70 -67.56 -22.75
N ALA A 351 -66.91 -68.43 -22.11
CA ALA A 351 -67.23 -69.86 -22.01
C ALA A 351 -68.40 -70.18 -21.04
N THR A 352 -68.66 -69.29 -20.06
CA THR A 352 -69.77 -69.44 -19.11
C THR A 352 -71.09 -68.92 -19.67
N ASP A 353 -71.06 -67.96 -20.61
CA ASP A 353 -72.26 -67.46 -21.30
C ASP A 353 -72.81 -68.49 -22.32
N ILE A 354 -71.93 -69.24 -23.00
CA ILE A 354 -72.33 -70.29 -23.96
C ILE A 354 -72.96 -71.53 -23.26
N SER A 355 -72.66 -71.78 -21.98
CA SER A 355 -73.34 -72.85 -21.23
C SER A 355 -74.74 -72.48 -20.71
N ASN A 356 -75.09 -71.18 -20.68
CA ASN A 356 -76.39 -70.70 -20.22
C ASN A 356 -77.40 -70.43 -21.36
N GLU A 357 -76.98 -70.51 -22.63
CA GLU A 357 -77.87 -70.39 -23.80
C GLU A 357 -78.48 -71.72 -24.28
N ASN A 358 -78.15 -72.85 -23.66
CA ASN A 358 -78.67 -74.18 -24.05
C ASN A 358 -79.81 -74.71 -23.17
N GLU A 359 -80.42 -73.87 -22.34
CA GLU A 359 -81.55 -74.25 -21.48
C GLU A 359 -82.77 -73.35 -21.66
N THR A 360 -83.07 -72.92 -22.91
CA THR A 360 -84.34 -72.24 -23.23
C THR A 360 -84.74 -72.39 -24.69
N TYR A 361 -84.99 -73.62 -25.17
CA TYR A 361 -85.89 -73.88 -26.30
C TYR A 361 -86.60 -75.22 -26.10
N LEU A 362 -87.68 -75.17 -25.32
CA LEU A 362 -88.74 -76.18 -25.24
C LEU A 362 -90.05 -75.46 -24.88
N GLU A 363 -90.59 -74.69 -25.83
CA GLU A 363 -92.04 -74.50 -25.96
C GLU A 363 -92.40 -74.43 -27.46
N LEU A 364 -93.31 -75.35 -27.82
CA LEU A 364 -94.04 -75.59 -29.08
C LEU A 364 -93.35 -76.37 -30.20
#